data_AF-A0AAN8X0P0-F1
#
_entry.id   AF-A0AAN8X0P0-F1
#
_cell.length_a   1.000
_cell.length_b   1.000
_cell.length_c   1.000
_cell.angle_alpha   90.00
_cell.angle_beta   90.00
_cell.angle_gamma   90.00
#
_symmetry.space_group_name_H-M   'P 1'
#
loop_
_entity.id
_entity.type
_entity.pdbx_description
1 polymer ?
#
loop_
_entity_poly.entity_id
_entity_poly.type
_entity_poly.pdbx_seq_one_letter_code
_entity_poly.pdbx_strand_id
1 'polypeptide(L)'
;MSPKYYLQEGWNIFDFIIVFLSLLELGLANVSGLSVLRSFRLLRVFKLAKSWPTLNLLISIMGKTVGALGNLTFVLCIIIFIFAVMGMQLFGKNYFDNIHKFPLLPDGQMPRWNFTDFFHSIMIVFRVLCGEWIESMWDCLHVGDWSCIPFFLATVVIGNLVVLNLFLALLLSSFGASNLSAPASDGDTNKLAEAFERIARFKAWVKRSILNGLKLIRAKLTNQISDQTP
;
A
#
# COMPACT_ATOMS: atom_id res chain seq x y z
N MET A 1 -17.34 35.36 6.48
CA MET A 1 -16.45 34.24 6.88
C MET A 1 -15.02 34.73 6.85
N SER A 2 -14.22 34.51 7.89
CA SER A 2 -12.82 34.99 7.90
C SER A 2 -11.96 34.11 6.96
N PRO A 3 -10.92 34.67 6.30
CA PRO A 3 -10.02 33.90 5.42
C PRO A 3 -9.38 32.68 6.09
N LYS A 4 -9.22 32.72 7.42
CA LYS A 4 -8.66 31.62 8.21
C LYS A 4 -9.58 30.39 8.24
N TYR A 5 -10.91 30.59 8.22
CA TYR A 5 -11.87 29.49 8.16
C TYR A 5 -11.94 28.84 6.77
N TYR A 6 -11.70 29.61 5.70
CA TYR A 6 -11.67 29.06 4.34
C TYR A 6 -10.53 28.06 4.13
N LEU A 7 -9.35 28.32 4.70
CA LEU A 7 -8.16 27.48 4.58
C LEU A 7 -8.14 26.27 5.54
N GLN A 8 -9.13 26.10 6.41
CA GLN A 8 -9.23 24.90 7.26
C GLN A 8 -9.91 23.73 6.55
N GLU A 9 -10.71 24.00 5.52
CA GLU A 9 -11.42 22.97 4.77
C GLU A 9 -10.53 22.46 3.61
N GLY A 10 -10.13 21.19 3.66
CA GLY A 10 -9.22 20.60 2.66
C GLY A 10 -9.71 20.72 1.21
N TRP A 11 -11.02 20.68 0.99
CA TRP A 11 -11.63 20.91 -0.32
C TRP A 11 -11.47 22.34 -0.83
N ASN A 12 -11.49 23.33 0.06
CA ASN A 12 -11.28 24.73 -0.30
C ASN A 12 -9.80 25.02 -0.58
N ILE A 13 -8.88 24.37 0.15
CA ILE A 13 -7.44 24.41 -0.14
C ILE A 13 -7.16 23.80 -1.52
N PHE A 14 -7.75 22.65 -1.83
CA PHE A 14 -7.62 22.02 -3.14
C PHE A 14 -8.16 22.93 -4.26
N ASP A 15 -9.34 23.52 -4.07
CA ASP A 15 -9.92 24.46 -5.02
C ASP A 15 -9.03 25.70 -5.24
N PHE A 16 -8.47 26.24 -4.15
CA PHE A 16 -7.51 27.34 -4.20
C PHE A 16 -6.25 27.00 -5.01
N ILE A 17 -5.68 25.80 -4.83
CA ILE A 17 -4.52 25.33 -5.61
C ILE A 17 -4.85 25.29 -7.11
N ILE A 18 -6.03 24.78 -7.48
CA ILE A 18 -6.45 24.69 -8.89
C ILE A 18 -6.65 26.09 -9.50
N VAL A 19 -7.26 27.01 -8.76
CA VAL A 19 -7.44 28.40 -9.19
C VAL A 19 -6.08 29.10 -9.34
N PHE A 20 -5.17 28.90 -8.37
CA PHE A 20 -3.82 29.45 -8.42
C PHE A 20 -3.01 28.92 -9.62
N LEU A 21 -3.03 27.61 -9.88
CA LEU A 21 -2.37 27.01 -11.04
C LEU A 21 -2.95 27.54 -12.37
N SER A 22 -4.26 27.80 -12.41
CA SER A 22 -4.93 28.37 -13.60
C SER A 22 -4.54 29.84 -13.83
N LEU A 23 -4.35 30.61 -12.76
CA LEU A 23 -3.82 31.98 -12.84
C LEU A 23 -2.35 32.00 -13.27
N LEU A 24 -1.56 31.07 -12.75
CA LEU A 24 -0.15 30.91 -13.12
C LEU A 24 0.00 30.53 -14.60
N GLU A 25 -0.89 29.67 -15.12
CA GLU A 25 -0.98 29.37 -16.56
C GLU A 25 -1.25 30.63 -17.38
N LEU A 26 -2.21 31.46 -16.97
CA LEU A 26 -2.57 32.70 -17.67
C LEU A 26 -1.38 33.68 -17.70
N GLY A 27 -0.67 33.81 -16.59
CA GLY A 27 0.50 34.70 -16.47
C GLY A 27 1.72 34.23 -17.27
N LEU A 28 1.84 32.93 -17.54
CA LEU A 28 2.99 32.32 -18.23
C LEU A 28 2.66 31.85 -19.66
N ALA A 29 1.51 32.25 -20.21
CA ALA A 29 1.00 31.77 -21.51
C ALA A 29 1.94 32.02 -22.71
N ASN A 30 2.86 32.99 -22.59
CA ASN A 30 3.80 33.37 -23.66
C ASN A 30 5.20 32.77 -23.54
N VAL A 31 5.46 31.89 -22.56
CA VAL A 31 6.78 31.27 -22.37
C VAL A 31 6.84 29.92 -23.11
N SER A 32 7.73 29.83 -24.11
CA SER A 32 8.06 28.58 -24.79
C SER A 32 8.58 27.54 -23.78
N GLY A 33 8.06 26.30 -23.83
CA GLY A 33 8.41 25.21 -22.92
C GLY A 33 7.40 24.96 -21.78
N LEU A 34 6.48 25.90 -21.51
CA LEU A 34 5.45 25.75 -20.47
C LEU A 34 4.09 25.29 -20.99
N SER A 35 4.04 24.74 -22.21
CA SER A 35 2.80 24.19 -22.80
C SER A 35 2.17 23.10 -21.91
N VAL A 36 2.97 22.40 -21.10
CA VAL A 36 2.48 21.40 -20.12
C VAL A 36 1.62 22.03 -19.01
N LEU A 37 1.84 23.31 -18.66
CA LEU A 37 1.01 24.02 -17.68
C LEU A 37 -0.44 24.11 -18.14
N ARG A 38 -0.67 24.14 -19.47
CA ARG A 38 -2.00 24.07 -20.06
C ARG A 38 -2.74 22.79 -19.66
N SER A 39 -2.03 21.68 -19.50
CA SER A 39 -2.62 20.39 -19.09
C SER A 39 -3.03 20.36 -17.61
N PHE A 40 -2.46 21.23 -16.74
CA PHE A 40 -2.88 21.31 -15.34
C PHE A 40 -4.33 21.76 -15.18
N ARG A 41 -4.91 22.40 -16.19
CA ARG A 41 -6.34 22.68 -16.24
C ARG A 41 -7.19 21.41 -16.02
N LEU A 42 -6.71 20.24 -16.44
CA LEU A 42 -7.39 18.95 -16.29
C LEU A 42 -7.53 18.55 -14.82
N LEU A 43 -6.66 19.01 -13.92
CA LEU A 43 -6.75 18.77 -12.49
C LEU A 43 -8.07 19.31 -11.89
N ARG A 44 -8.73 20.28 -12.55
CA ARG A 44 -10.06 20.74 -12.14
C ARG A 44 -11.12 19.62 -12.20
N VAL A 45 -10.89 18.54 -12.94
CA VAL A 45 -11.78 17.36 -12.98
C VAL A 45 -11.93 16.74 -11.60
N PHE A 46 -10.92 16.84 -10.74
CA PHE A 46 -10.99 16.38 -9.36
C PHE A 46 -11.99 17.20 -8.52
N LYS A 47 -12.45 18.38 -8.96
CA LYS A 47 -13.59 19.07 -8.33
C LYS A 47 -14.86 18.22 -8.39
N LEU A 48 -15.01 17.34 -9.39
CA LEU A 48 -16.11 16.37 -9.47
C LEU A 48 -16.09 15.39 -8.30
N ALA A 49 -14.94 15.17 -7.65
CA ALA A 49 -14.87 14.34 -6.47
C ALA A 49 -15.64 14.93 -5.29
N LYS A 50 -15.87 16.25 -5.25
CA LYS A 50 -16.74 16.89 -4.24
C LYS A 50 -18.21 16.47 -4.39
N SER A 51 -18.68 16.30 -5.63
CA SER A 51 -20.06 15.91 -5.95
C SER A 51 -20.25 14.40 -6.14
N TRP A 52 -19.19 13.64 -6.45
CA TRP A 52 -19.27 12.21 -6.74
C TRP A 52 -18.71 11.37 -5.58
N PRO A 53 -19.58 10.72 -4.77
CA PRO A 53 -19.16 10.01 -3.55
C PRO A 53 -18.14 8.89 -3.81
N THR A 54 -18.26 8.16 -4.92
CA THR A 54 -17.33 7.08 -5.28
C THR A 54 -15.91 7.61 -5.54
N LEU A 55 -15.78 8.72 -6.28
CA LEU A 55 -14.49 9.32 -6.57
C LEU A 55 -13.84 9.91 -5.31
N ASN A 56 -14.65 10.54 -4.44
CA ASN A 56 -14.20 11.01 -3.13
C ASN A 56 -13.62 9.87 -2.29
N LEU A 57 -14.33 8.73 -2.24
CA LEU A 57 -13.89 7.54 -1.51
C LEU A 57 -12.55 7.03 -2.05
N LEU A 58 -12.38 6.92 -3.37
CA LEU A 58 -11.11 6.47 -3.98
C LEU A 58 -9.94 7.39 -3.59
N ILE A 59 -10.11 8.71 -3.70
CA ILE A 59 -9.07 9.68 -3.34
C ILE A 59 -8.75 9.62 -1.84
N SER A 60 -9.78 9.47 -0.99
CA SER A 60 -9.62 9.32 0.46
C SER A 60 -8.82 8.06 0.81
N ILE A 61 -9.11 6.92 0.15
CA ILE A 61 -8.36 5.68 0.33
C ILE A 61 -6.91 5.86 -0.12
N MET A 62 -6.67 6.44 -1.31
CA MET A 62 -5.33 6.72 -1.81
C MET A 62 -4.51 7.57 -0.83
N GLY A 63 -5.10 8.65 -0.30
CA GLY A 63 -4.44 9.52 0.68
C GLY A 63 -4.09 8.79 1.98
N LYS A 64 -5.01 7.97 2.51
CA LYS A 64 -4.77 7.14 3.70
C LYS A 64 -3.64 6.13 3.47
N THR A 65 -3.61 5.50 2.31
CA THR A 65 -2.56 4.53 1.92
C THR A 65 -1.19 5.18 1.82
N VAL A 66 -1.10 6.39 1.25
CA VAL A 66 0.17 7.15 1.20
C VAL A 66 0.66 7.50 2.60
N GLY A 67 -0.24 7.92 3.50
CA GLY A 67 0.11 8.21 4.89
C GLY A 67 0.59 6.98 5.66
N ALA A 68 -0.11 5.86 5.54
CA ALA A 68 0.24 4.61 6.22
C ALA A 68 1.55 3.99 5.71
N LEU A 69 1.84 4.15 4.42
CA LEU A 69 3.03 3.58 3.77
C LEU A 69 4.17 4.58 3.59
N GLY A 70 4.01 5.82 4.05
CA GLY A 70 4.99 6.90 3.82
C GLY A 70 6.39 6.53 4.28
N ASN A 71 6.52 5.87 5.44
CA ASN A 71 7.81 5.41 5.95
C ASN A 71 8.47 4.35 5.05
N LEU A 72 7.69 3.39 4.54
CA LEU A 72 8.21 2.34 3.65
C LEU A 72 8.57 2.90 2.28
N THR A 73 7.74 3.79 1.74
CA THR A 73 8.01 4.51 0.50
C THR A 73 9.29 5.34 0.61
N PHE A 74 9.50 6.00 1.76
CA PHE A 74 10.72 6.76 2.01
C PHE A 74 11.97 5.88 2.01
N VAL A 75 11.90 4.71 2.63
CA VAL A 75 12.99 3.71 2.58
C VAL A 75 13.27 3.26 1.14
N LEU A 76 12.23 3.00 0.34
CA LEU A 76 12.37 2.66 -1.08
C LEU A 76 13.07 3.79 -1.86
N CYS A 77 12.69 5.05 -1.62
CA CYS A 77 13.35 6.22 -2.24
C CYS A 77 14.84 6.30 -1.87
N ILE A 78 15.21 6.04 -0.61
CA ILE A 78 16.61 6.01 -0.17
C ILE A 78 17.38 4.92 -0.90
N ILE A 79 16.81 3.73 -1.05
CA ILE A 79 17.46 2.61 -1.73
C ILE A 79 17.67 2.93 -3.22
N ILE A 80 16.64 3.47 -3.89
CA ILE A 80 16.77 3.92 -5.28
C ILE A 80 17.88 4.97 -5.41
N PHE A 81 17.94 5.93 -4.48
CA PHE A 81 18.98 6.95 -4.46
C PHE A 81 20.39 6.35 -4.30
N ILE A 82 20.57 5.44 -3.35
CA ILE A 82 21.86 4.78 -3.11
C ILE A 82 22.31 4.03 -4.37
N PHE A 83 21.45 3.19 -4.95
CA PHE A 83 21.81 2.44 -6.17
C PHE A 83 22.04 3.34 -7.38
N ALA A 84 21.29 4.44 -7.52
CA ALA A 84 21.49 5.39 -8.61
C ALA A 84 22.86 6.08 -8.49
N VAL A 85 23.23 6.53 -7.29
CA VAL A 85 24.52 7.18 -7.05
C VAL A 85 25.67 6.17 -7.18
N MET A 86 25.52 4.96 -6.66
CA MET A 86 26.53 3.90 -6.82
C MET A 86 26.73 3.55 -8.30
N GLY A 87 25.65 3.34 -9.06
CA GLY A 87 25.73 3.03 -10.48
C GLY A 87 26.41 4.15 -11.29
N MET A 88 26.08 5.41 -10.98
CA MET A 88 26.71 6.58 -11.59
C MET A 88 28.22 6.64 -11.30
N GLN A 89 28.63 6.40 -10.05
CA GLN A 89 30.03 6.44 -9.66
C GLN A 89 30.84 5.27 -10.23
N LEU A 90 30.25 4.08 -10.29
CA LEU A 90 30.93 2.87 -10.75
C LEU A 90 30.99 2.78 -12.28
N PHE A 91 29.92 3.15 -12.98
CA PHE A 91 29.77 2.88 -14.41
C PHE A 91 29.71 4.15 -15.26
N GLY A 92 29.39 5.31 -14.70
CA GLY A 92 29.19 6.55 -15.47
C GLY A 92 30.37 6.91 -16.37
N LYS A 93 31.61 6.78 -15.86
CA LYS A 93 32.81 7.01 -16.66
C LYS A 93 32.95 6.03 -17.83
N ASN A 94 32.67 4.74 -17.59
CA ASN A 94 32.80 3.70 -18.62
C ASN A 94 31.83 3.94 -19.79
N TYR A 95 30.64 4.48 -19.53
CA TYR A 95 29.68 4.87 -20.56
C TYR A 95 30.20 6.02 -21.45
N PHE A 96 30.93 6.99 -20.90
CA PHE A 96 31.55 8.06 -21.68
C PHE A 96 32.73 7.55 -22.50
N ASP A 97 33.65 6.81 -21.87
CA ASP A 97 34.91 6.39 -22.50
C ASP A 97 34.67 5.35 -23.63
N ASN A 98 33.62 4.53 -23.50
CA ASN A 98 33.33 3.43 -24.42
C ASN A 98 32.09 3.66 -25.28
N ILE A 99 31.67 4.90 -25.48
CA ILE A 99 30.47 5.23 -26.27
C ILE A 99 30.50 4.64 -27.68
N HIS A 100 31.70 4.53 -28.28
CA HIS A 100 31.95 3.96 -29.60
C HIS A 100 31.66 2.46 -29.72
N LYS A 101 31.53 1.74 -28.59
CA LYS A 101 31.22 0.30 -28.59
C LYS A 101 29.75 0.02 -28.89
N PHE A 102 28.87 1.00 -28.69
CA PHE A 102 27.47 0.78 -29.02
C PHE A 102 27.32 0.65 -30.56
N PRO A 103 26.58 -0.34 -31.09
CA PRO A 103 26.47 -0.53 -32.54
C PRO A 103 25.39 0.34 -33.22
N LEU A 104 24.53 1.03 -32.45
CA LEU A 104 23.24 1.59 -32.91
C LEU A 104 23.14 3.13 -32.91
N LEU A 105 24.25 3.83 -32.72
CA LEU A 105 24.33 5.29 -32.56
C LEU A 105 25.20 5.91 -33.67
N PRO A 106 24.59 6.26 -34.83
CA PRO A 106 25.29 6.81 -36.00
C PRO A 106 26.09 8.10 -35.72
N ASP A 107 25.79 8.79 -34.62
CA ASP A 107 26.29 10.14 -34.32
C ASP A 107 27.06 10.23 -32.98
N GLY A 108 27.47 9.11 -32.37
CA GLY A 108 28.15 9.16 -31.07
C GLY A 108 27.24 9.60 -29.92
N GLN A 109 25.92 9.45 -30.06
CA GLN A 109 24.95 9.79 -29.02
C GLN A 109 24.86 8.70 -27.95
N MET A 110 24.76 9.13 -26.69
CA MET A 110 24.63 8.21 -25.55
C MET A 110 23.36 7.37 -25.68
N PRO A 111 23.38 6.08 -25.25
CA PRO A 111 22.17 5.28 -25.20
C PRO A 111 21.16 5.93 -24.25
N ARG A 112 19.87 5.79 -24.57
CA ARG A 112 18.76 6.36 -23.79
C ARG A 112 18.80 5.96 -22.31
N TRP A 113 19.30 4.75 -22.03
CA TRP A 113 19.48 4.21 -20.69
C TRP A 113 20.98 4.16 -20.39
N ASN A 114 21.45 5.06 -19.53
CA ASN A 114 22.85 5.13 -19.13
C ASN A 114 23.01 5.53 -17.65
N PHE A 115 24.23 5.41 -17.14
CA PHE A 115 24.61 5.84 -15.78
C PHE A 115 25.40 7.17 -15.78
N THR A 116 25.32 7.99 -16.82
CA THR A 116 26.17 9.20 -16.92
C THR A 116 25.69 10.32 -16.01
N ASP A 117 24.37 10.51 -15.92
CA ASP A 117 23.74 11.49 -15.04
C ASP A 117 22.94 10.83 -13.92
N PHE A 118 22.71 11.61 -12.86
CA PHE A 118 21.90 11.19 -11.72
C PHE A 118 20.47 10.78 -12.13
N PHE A 119 19.81 11.56 -12.98
CA PHE A 119 18.43 11.27 -13.40
C PHE A 119 18.36 10.04 -14.30
N HIS A 120 19.31 9.87 -15.23
CA HIS A 120 19.43 8.66 -16.06
C HIS A 120 19.70 7.42 -15.20
N SER A 121 20.54 7.53 -14.18
CA SER A 121 20.83 6.47 -13.21
C SER A 121 19.61 6.09 -12.39
N ILE A 122 18.82 7.06 -11.90
CA ILE A 122 17.53 6.79 -11.24
C ILE A 122 16.59 6.05 -12.17
N MET A 123 16.47 6.49 -13.43
CA MET A 123 15.59 5.85 -14.41
C MET A 123 15.98 4.40 -14.68
N ILE A 124 17.28 4.07 -14.77
CA ILE A 124 17.73 2.67 -14.86
C ILE A 124 17.32 1.89 -13.62
N VAL A 125 17.61 2.39 -12.42
CA VAL A 125 17.29 1.68 -11.18
C VAL A 125 15.77 1.45 -11.07
N PHE A 126 14.96 2.45 -11.43
CA PHE A 126 13.51 2.30 -11.50
C PHE A 126 13.08 1.24 -12.51
N ARG A 127 13.66 1.24 -13.72
CA ARG A 127 13.42 0.23 -14.76
C ARG A 127 13.76 -1.19 -14.29
N VAL A 128 14.86 -1.35 -13.55
CA VAL A 128 15.27 -2.61 -12.91
C VAL A 128 14.23 -3.09 -11.90
N LEU A 129 13.71 -2.19 -11.05
CA LEU A 129 12.64 -2.50 -10.09
C LEU A 129 11.32 -2.89 -10.78
N CYS A 130 11.06 -2.40 -11.98
CA CYS A 130 9.92 -2.83 -12.80
C CYS A 130 10.12 -4.19 -13.48
N GLY A 131 11.30 -4.81 -13.34
CA GLY A 131 11.62 -6.14 -13.89
C GLY A 131 12.42 -6.12 -15.21
N GLU A 132 12.70 -4.95 -15.78
CA GLU A 132 13.45 -4.80 -17.03
C GLU A 132 14.96 -4.59 -16.79
N TRP A 133 15.61 -5.57 -16.16
CA TRP A 133 17.01 -5.45 -15.74
C TRP A 133 18.03 -6.03 -16.72
N ILE A 134 17.64 -7.02 -17.54
CA ILE A 134 18.54 -7.76 -18.42
C ILE A 134 19.16 -6.86 -19.50
N GLU A 135 18.36 -6.06 -20.21
CA GLU A 135 18.86 -5.17 -21.28
C GLU A 135 19.85 -4.15 -20.74
N SER A 136 19.48 -3.45 -19.66
CA SER A 136 20.34 -2.45 -19.02
C SER A 136 21.64 -3.05 -18.48
N MET A 137 21.60 -4.31 -18.01
CA MET A 137 22.78 -5.05 -17.58
C MET A 137 23.70 -5.39 -18.75
N TRP A 138 23.15 -5.85 -19.89
CA TRP A 138 23.94 -6.13 -21.09
C TRP A 138 24.61 -4.86 -21.63
N ASP A 139 23.88 -3.74 -21.66
CA ASP A 139 24.45 -2.45 -22.07
C ASP A 139 25.62 -2.04 -21.15
N CYS A 140 25.47 -2.22 -19.83
CA CYS A 140 26.54 -1.96 -18.86
C CYS A 140 27.75 -2.89 -19.11
N LEU A 141 27.51 -4.18 -19.34
CA LEU A 141 28.59 -5.15 -19.61
C LEU A 141 29.31 -4.88 -20.94
N HIS A 142 28.63 -4.27 -21.90
CA HIS A 142 29.22 -3.93 -23.19
C HIS A 142 30.25 -2.80 -23.09
N VAL A 143 30.03 -1.85 -22.17
CA VAL A 143 30.92 -0.70 -21.94
C VAL A 143 31.84 -0.85 -20.73
N GLY A 144 31.47 -1.67 -19.75
CA GLY A 144 32.19 -1.85 -18.50
C GLY A 144 32.69 -3.27 -18.29
N ASP A 145 32.88 -3.62 -17.01
CA ASP A 145 33.45 -4.89 -16.59
C ASP A 145 32.38 -5.82 -16.01
N TRP A 146 32.77 -7.05 -15.67
CA TRP A 146 31.89 -8.03 -15.02
C TRP A 146 31.28 -7.57 -13.68
N SER A 147 31.75 -6.46 -13.10
CA SER A 147 31.16 -5.82 -11.92
C SER A 147 29.72 -5.32 -12.14
N CYS A 148 29.29 -5.13 -13.39
CA CYS A 148 27.89 -4.85 -13.72
C CYS A 148 26.95 -5.97 -13.23
N ILE A 149 27.33 -7.25 -13.38
CA ILE A 149 26.47 -8.39 -13.04
C ILE A 149 26.08 -8.40 -11.54
N PRO A 150 27.02 -8.39 -10.58
CA PRO A 150 26.65 -8.36 -9.16
C PRO A 150 25.90 -7.09 -8.76
N PHE A 151 26.16 -5.94 -9.40
CA PHE A 151 25.41 -4.71 -9.14
C PHE A 151 23.93 -4.85 -9.53
N PHE A 152 23.64 -5.31 -10.74
CA PHE A 152 22.26 -5.48 -11.21
C PHE A 152 21.54 -6.58 -10.44
N LEU A 153 22.20 -7.71 -10.15
CA LEU A 153 21.61 -8.78 -9.33
C LEU A 153 21.30 -8.30 -7.91
N ALA A 154 22.21 -7.57 -7.27
CA ALA A 154 21.97 -7.00 -5.94
C ALA A 154 20.80 -6.00 -5.98
N THR A 155 20.73 -5.16 -7.00
CA THR A 155 19.63 -4.19 -7.18
C THR A 155 18.29 -4.89 -7.35
N VAL A 156 18.22 -5.96 -8.15
CA VAL A 156 17.00 -6.77 -8.34
C VAL A 156 16.58 -7.45 -7.04
N VAL A 157 17.51 -8.13 -6.36
CA VAL A 157 17.21 -8.89 -5.13
C VAL A 157 16.77 -7.96 -4.01
N ILE A 158 17.57 -6.94 -3.70
CA ILE A 158 17.30 -6.00 -2.60
C ILE A 158 16.07 -5.15 -2.93
N GLY A 159 16.01 -4.62 -4.16
CA GLY A 159 14.92 -3.79 -4.62
C GLY A 159 13.57 -4.51 -4.60
N ASN A 160 13.49 -5.71 -5.18
CA ASN A 160 12.24 -6.46 -5.21
C ASN A 160 11.84 -6.98 -3.83
N LEU A 161 12.79 -7.30 -2.96
CA LEU A 161 12.48 -7.65 -1.56
C LEU A 161 11.78 -6.49 -0.85
N VAL A 162 12.25 -5.26 -1.07
CA VAL A 162 11.65 -4.06 -0.47
C VAL A 162 10.29 -3.77 -1.07
N VAL A 163 10.14 -3.84 -2.39
CA VAL A 163 8.84 -3.67 -3.08
C VAL A 163 7.84 -4.72 -2.60
N LEU A 164 8.26 -5.97 -2.45
CA LEU A 164 7.42 -7.05 -1.92
C LEU A 164 7.01 -6.77 -0.47
N ASN A 165 7.94 -6.32 0.37
CA ASN A 165 7.61 -5.95 1.75
C ASN A 165 6.64 -4.76 1.84
N LEU A 166 6.75 -3.78 0.94
CA LEU A 166 5.79 -2.68 0.83
C LEU A 166 4.42 -3.18 0.39
N PHE A 167 4.36 -4.09 -0.57
CA PHE A 167 3.12 -4.72 -1.01
C PHE A 167 2.45 -5.53 0.10
N LEU A 168 3.23 -6.34 0.82
CA LEU A 168 2.74 -7.09 1.98
C LEU A 168 2.20 -6.16 3.08
N ALA A 169 2.92 -5.08 3.38
CA ALA A 169 2.46 -4.09 4.35
C ALA A 169 1.13 -3.44 3.93
N LEU A 170 0.97 -3.10 2.65
CA LEU A 170 -0.27 -2.58 2.10
C LEU A 170 -1.42 -3.58 2.25
N LEU A 171 -1.19 -4.83 1.89
CA LEU A 171 -2.18 -5.90 1.98
C LEU A 171 -2.59 -6.17 3.44
N LEU A 172 -1.63 -6.25 4.35
CA LEU A 172 -1.88 -6.43 5.78
C LEU A 172 -2.63 -5.23 6.37
N SER A 173 -2.28 -4.00 5.95
CA SER A 173 -3.01 -2.80 6.37
C SER A 173 -4.45 -2.80 5.84
N SER A 174 -4.68 -3.29 4.61
CA SER A 174 -6.01 -3.42 4.02
C SER A 174 -6.89 -4.41 4.79
N PHE A 175 -6.33 -5.58 5.12
CA PHE A 175 -7.04 -6.61 5.90
C PHE A 175 -7.19 -6.26 7.38
N GLY A 176 -6.22 -5.57 7.97
CA GLY A 176 -6.34 -5.05 9.34
C GLY A 176 -7.43 -3.98 9.44
N ALA A 177 -7.49 -3.07 8.47
CA ALA A 177 -8.51 -2.01 8.45
C ALA A 177 -9.93 -2.57 8.24
N SER A 178 -10.11 -3.58 7.38
CA SER A 178 -11.43 -4.18 7.16
C SER A 178 -11.95 -4.91 8.40
N ASN A 179 -11.08 -5.61 9.15
CA ASN A 179 -11.44 -6.26 10.41
C ASN A 179 -11.69 -5.26 11.57
N LEU A 180 -11.05 -4.08 11.58
CA LEU A 180 -11.33 -3.03 12.57
C LEU A 180 -12.55 -2.16 12.23
N SER A 181 -12.98 -2.12 10.96
CA SER A 181 -14.14 -1.35 10.50
C SER A 181 -15.47 -2.11 10.58
N ALA A 182 -15.44 -3.41 10.82
CA ALA A 182 -16.54 -4.05 11.51
C ALA A 182 -16.45 -3.54 12.97
N PRO A 183 -17.36 -2.69 13.46
CA PRO A 183 -17.45 -2.58 14.90
C PRO A 183 -17.65 -4.02 15.37
N ALA A 184 -16.75 -4.55 16.18
CA ALA A 184 -17.13 -5.55 17.15
C ALA A 184 -18.22 -4.87 17.96
N SER A 185 -19.43 -4.92 17.43
CA SER A 185 -20.60 -4.37 18.08
C SER A 185 -20.61 -5.05 19.43
N ASP A 186 -20.81 -4.29 20.49
CA ASP A 186 -21.10 -4.79 21.84
C ASP A 186 -22.12 -5.96 21.83
N GLY A 187 -22.84 -6.19 20.73
CA GLY A 187 -23.64 -7.38 20.48
C GLY A 187 -22.89 -8.71 20.51
N ASP A 188 -21.64 -8.85 20.09
CA ASP A 188 -20.99 -10.18 20.02
C ASP A 188 -20.47 -10.68 21.37
N THR A 189 -19.94 -9.78 22.20
CA THR A 189 -19.63 -10.07 23.62
C THR A 189 -20.90 -10.40 24.40
N ASN A 190 -22.00 -9.68 24.16
CA ASN A 190 -23.30 -9.94 24.78
C ASN A 190 -23.93 -11.27 24.33
N LYS A 191 -23.83 -11.64 23.04
CA LYS A 191 -24.33 -12.93 22.53
C LYS A 191 -23.58 -14.12 23.12
N LEU A 192 -22.26 -13.99 23.28
CA LEU A 192 -21.45 -15.05 23.91
C LEU A 192 -21.83 -15.22 25.38
N ALA A 193 -21.98 -14.12 26.13
CA ALA A 193 -22.46 -14.16 27.51
C ALA A 193 -23.86 -14.80 27.62
N GLU A 194 -24.79 -14.43 26.74
CA GLU A 194 -26.14 -15.01 26.70
C GLU A 194 -26.13 -16.50 26.36
N ALA A 195 -25.25 -16.94 25.45
CA ALA A 195 -25.09 -18.35 25.09
C ALA A 195 -24.56 -19.19 26.27
N PHE A 196 -23.56 -18.70 27.01
CA PHE A 196 -23.06 -19.38 28.21
C PHE A 196 -24.12 -19.45 29.31
N GLU A 197 -24.93 -18.40 29.49
CA GLU A 197 -26.02 -18.41 30.46
C GLU A 197 -27.11 -19.44 30.09
N ARG A 198 -27.46 -19.55 28.80
CA ARG A 198 -28.39 -20.59 28.29
C ARG A 198 -27.88 -22.00 28.58
N ILE A 199 -26.59 -22.25 28.36
CA ILE A 199 -25.95 -23.55 28.64
C ILE A 199 -25.93 -23.84 30.14
N ALA A 200 -25.65 -22.85 30.99
CA ALA A 200 -25.67 -23.00 32.44
C ALA A 200 -27.08 -23.34 32.96
N ARG A 201 -28.12 -22.67 32.44
CA ARG A 201 -29.52 -22.98 32.77
C ARG A 201 -29.92 -24.39 32.35
N PHE A 202 -29.49 -24.82 31.16
CA PHE A 202 -29.74 -26.19 30.69
C PHE A 202 -29.07 -27.23 31.60
N LYS A 203 -27.80 -27.02 31.99
CA LYS A 203 -27.08 -27.92 32.90
C LYS A 203 -27.77 -28.01 34.28
N ALA A 204 -28.24 -26.89 34.81
CA ALA A 204 -29.00 -26.87 36.07
C ALA A 204 -30.33 -27.62 35.96
N TRP A 205 -31.06 -27.43 34.86
CA TRP A 205 -32.30 -28.15 34.58
C TRP A 205 -32.07 -29.67 34.47
N VAL A 206 -31.07 -30.11 33.69
CA VAL A 206 -30.73 -31.53 33.54
C VAL A 206 -30.42 -32.16 34.90
N LYS A 207 -29.58 -31.50 35.72
CA LYS A 207 -29.25 -31.99 37.07
C LYS A 207 -30.51 -32.16 37.93
N ARG A 208 -31.46 -31.21 37.85
CA ARG A 208 -32.71 -31.24 38.62
C ARG A 208 -33.67 -32.33 38.12
N SER A 209 -33.79 -32.49 36.81
CA SER A 209 -34.60 -33.54 36.17
C SER A 209 -34.10 -34.94 36.51
N ILE A 210 -32.79 -35.16 36.48
CA ILE A 210 -32.17 -36.43 36.91
C ILE A 210 -32.45 -36.70 38.38
N LEU A 211 -32.27 -35.70 39.26
CA LEU A 211 -32.53 -35.85 40.69
C LEU A 211 -34.00 -36.20 40.99
N ASN A 212 -34.94 -35.55 40.30
CA ASN A 212 -36.36 -35.80 40.46
C ASN A 212 -36.74 -37.19 39.92
N GLY A 213 -36.17 -37.61 38.77
CA GLY A 213 -36.35 -38.95 38.24
C GLY A 213 -35.84 -40.04 39.19
N LEU A 214 -34.64 -39.85 39.76
CA LEU A 214 -34.07 -40.75 40.77
C LEU A 214 -34.94 -40.83 42.04
N LYS A 215 -35.46 -39.70 42.52
CA LYS A 215 -36.40 -39.70 43.65
C LYS A 215 -37.68 -40.46 43.34
N LEU A 216 -38.20 -40.33 42.13
CA LEU A 216 -39.43 -40.98 41.71
C LEU A 216 -39.23 -42.50 41.54
N ILE A 217 -38.11 -42.94 40.96
CA ILE A 217 -37.71 -44.35 40.89
C ILE A 217 -37.51 -44.93 42.29
N ARG A 218 -36.81 -44.21 43.18
CA ARG A 218 -36.62 -44.62 44.57
C ARG A 218 -37.95 -44.75 45.31
N ALA A 219 -38.86 -43.79 45.17
CA ALA A 219 -40.19 -43.85 45.76
C ALA A 219 -41.02 -45.04 45.22
N LYS A 220 -40.93 -45.32 43.91
CA LYS A 220 -41.59 -46.47 43.29
C LYS A 220 -41.06 -47.80 43.81
N LEU A 221 -39.74 -47.93 43.97
CA LEU A 221 -39.10 -49.11 44.55
C LEU A 221 -39.44 -49.28 46.03
N THR A 222 -39.45 -48.20 46.83
CA THR A 222 -39.83 -48.26 48.25
C THR A 222 -41.30 -48.66 48.42
N ASN A 223 -42.22 -48.16 47.59
CA ASN A 223 -43.63 -48.54 47.65
C ASN A 223 -43.86 -50.00 47.20
N GLN A 224 -43.07 -50.52 46.25
CA GLN A 224 -43.17 -51.93 45.85
C GLN A 224 -42.63 -52.91 46.92
N ILE A 225 -41.69 -52.47 47.75
CA ILE A 225 -41.17 -53.28 48.87
C ILE A 225 -42.17 -53.31 50.03
N SER A 226 -42.94 -52.24 50.26
CA SER A 226 -43.97 -52.21 51.33
C SER A 226 -45.23 -53.02 51.02
N ASP A 227 -45.56 -53.24 49.74
CA ASP A 227 -46.72 -54.07 49.33
C ASP A 227 -46.42 -55.59 49.35
N GLN A 228 -45.17 -56.01 49.60
CA GLN A 228 -44.77 -57.43 49.65
C GLN A 228 -44.49 -57.97 51.07
N THR A 229 -44.85 -57.24 52.13
CA THR A 229 -44.88 -57.76 53.52
C THR A 229 -46.33 -58.05 53.92
N PRO A 230 -46.65 -59.27 54.36
CA PRO A 230 -46.23 -59.77 55.68
C PRO A 230 -45.04 -60.73 55.68
#